data_AF-A0A9E6XYQ7-F1
#
_entry.id   AF-A0A9E6XYQ7-F1
#
_cell.length_a   1.000
_cell.length_b   1.000
_cell.length_c   1.000
_cell.angle_alpha   90.00
_cell.angle_beta   90.00
_cell.angle_gamma   90.00
#
_symmetry.space_group_name_H-M   'P 1'
#
loop_
_entity.id
_entity.type
_entity.pdbx_description
1 polymer ?
#
loop_
_entity_poly.entity_id
_entity_poly.type
_entity_poly.pdbx_seq_one_letter_code
_entity_poly.pdbx_strand_id
1 'polypeptide(L)'
;MTDDSESRDDAPLDEQVPEFLDEDDHGQAGGEAAVEAAPGRPGGPLRFARMAGSSIAGRDAAPWVTDFLNAAYYRRPVDAREVDDVRLAFSVLTTYWYRKASSRRLHVTDLPAFHKAFGTHRFDTGRSGRGTLDRAQLLAGGAALIGDWFPAAYEDDDRRGWGVAFASPEERAAYDHSKRLALARLGKLTPEHAPPDEQVWHTYPPVEMPSAEGVVGALTRPETWPDYASEVGRFTPLRPGGLDGQTFEIEVAAGTDSGRPIFTRGYVTITRLVTPDDPAALRAYFDELEAGMARYGEDEPRVVPEDGEPVVGFDLTTHQGHFMGAGHNRLVLYTHEGRALVRAAGTWDPMPWHIGQAYKVAGREAQHAFWGQGDVARLSMLHQLALRLGG
;
A
#
# COMPACT_ATOMS: atom_id res chain seq x y z
N MET A 1 14.92 -58.00 -20.96
CA MET A 1 15.07 -57.53 -19.57
C MET A 1 16.32 -56.68 -19.52
N THR A 2 16.17 -55.41 -19.90
CA THR A 2 17.05 -54.27 -19.61
C THR A 2 16.39 -53.04 -20.24
N ASP A 3 16.17 -52.04 -19.40
CA ASP A 3 15.70 -50.69 -19.67
C ASP A 3 16.50 -50.00 -20.78
N ASP A 4 15.79 -49.34 -21.71
CA ASP A 4 16.31 -48.22 -22.50
C ASP A 4 15.43 -47.01 -22.17
N SER A 5 15.86 -46.22 -21.19
CA SER A 5 15.28 -44.93 -20.83
C SER A 5 15.92 -43.83 -21.69
N GLU A 6 15.13 -43.31 -22.63
CA GLU A 6 15.48 -42.12 -23.39
C GLU A 6 15.62 -40.90 -22.48
N SER A 7 16.79 -40.26 -22.55
CA SER A 7 17.09 -38.94 -22.01
C SER A 7 16.22 -37.88 -22.69
N ARG A 8 15.38 -37.19 -21.92
CA ARG A 8 14.81 -35.90 -22.31
C ARG A 8 15.60 -34.80 -21.61
N ASP A 9 16.24 -33.97 -22.44
CA ASP A 9 16.85 -32.71 -22.06
C ASP A 9 15.75 -31.73 -21.60
N ASP A 10 15.81 -31.35 -20.32
CA ASP A 10 15.05 -30.22 -19.78
C ASP A 10 15.81 -28.92 -20.11
N ALA A 11 15.30 -28.17 -21.08
CA ALA A 11 15.66 -26.77 -21.29
C ALA A 11 14.81 -25.89 -20.35
N PRO A 12 15.39 -24.86 -19.70
CA PRO A 12 14.62 -23.95 -18.86
C PRO A 12 13.70 -23.06 -19.73
N LEU A 13 12.46 -22.91 -19.29
CA LEU A 13 11.48 -22.00 -19.86
C LEU A 13 11.95 -20.56 -19.62
N ASP A 14 12.38 -19.88 -20.68
CA ASP A 14 12.60 -18.44 -20.70
C ASP A 14 11.27 -17.72 -20.42
N GLU A 15 11.16 -17.13 -19.23
CA GLU A 15 10.07 -16.24 -18.83
C GLU A 15 10.29 -14.88 -19.51
N GLN A 16 9.78 -14.74 -20.73
CA GLN A 16 9.86 -13.48 -21.48
C GLN A 16 8.90 -12.45 -20.88
N VAL A 17 9.48 -11.43 -20.27
CA VAL A 17 8.82 -10.18 -19.85
C VAL A 17 8.33 -9.42 -21.09
N PRO A 18 7.08 -8.92 -21.14
CA PRO A 18 6.62 -8.11 -22.26
C PRO A 18 7.37 -6.78 -22.34
N GLU A 19 8.12 -6.59 -23.43
CA GLU A 19 8.79 -5.35 -23.81
C GLU A 19 7.85 -4.53 -24.72
N PHE A 20 7.29 -3.43 -24.21
CA PHE A 20 6.49 -2.44 -24.97
C PHE A 20 6.52 -1.11 -24.18
N LEU A 21 6.88 0.07 -24.69
CA LEU A 21 6.91 0.60 -26.06
C LEU A 21 8.08 1.58 -26.28
N ASP A 22 8.65 1.49 -27.47
CA ASP A 22 9.45 2.50 -28.15
C ASP A 22 8.64 3.77 -28.47
N GLU A 23 9.40 4.86 -28.56
CA GLU A 23 9.00 6.16 -29.09
C GLU A 23 8.61 6.05 -30.57
N ASP A 24 7.52 6.68 -30.99
CA ASP A 24 7.42 7.20 -32.36
C ASP A 24 6.57 8.48 -32.42
N ASP A 25 7.26 9.53 -32.85
CA ASP A 25 6.79 10.87 -33.19
C ASP A 25 6.32 10.87 -34.65
N HIS A 26 5.09 11.27 -34.92
CA HIS A 26 4.72 11.94 -36.17
C HIS A 26 3.54 12.90 -35.96
N GLY A 27 3.82 14.19 -36.10
CA GLY A 27 2.81 15.24 -36.08
C GLY A 27 1.98 15.37 -37.35
N GLN A 28 0.80 15.99 -37.20
CA GLN A 28 0.26 16.94 -38.18
C GLN A 28 -0.76 17.87 -37.52
N ALA A 29 -0.72 19.13 -37.95
CA ALA A 29 -1.44 20.27 -37.40
C ALA A 29 -2.90 20.36 -37.85
N GLY A 30 -3.74 21.01 -37.04
CA GLY A 30 -4.99 21.60 -37.51
C GLY A 30 -6.01 21.94 -36.41
N GLY A 31 -6.27 23.24 -36.20
CA GLY A 31 -7.61 23.74 -35.86
C GLY A 31 -7.87 24.12 -34.40
N GLU A 32 -7.84 25.42 -34.14
CA GLU A 32 -8.30 26.09 -32.91
C GLU A 32 -9.80 25.86 -32.65
N ALA A 33 -10.15 25.54 -31.40
CA ALA A 33 -11.37 26.00 -30.75
C ALA A 33 -11.12 26.09 -29.24
N ALA A 34 -10.79 27.29 -28.78
CA ALA A 34 -10.62 27.61 -27.37
C ALA A 34 -11.98 27.52 -26.65
N VAL A 35 -12.14 26.52 -25.80
CA VAL A 35 -13.20 26.51 -24.77
C VAL A 35 -12.63 27.21 -23.54
N GLU A 36 -13.26 28.32 -23.19
CA GLU A 36 -12.93 29.22 -22.10
C GLU A 36 -13.05 28.48 -20.75
N ALA A 37 -11.91 27.98 -20.24
CA ALA A 37 -11.83 27.36 -18.93
C ALA A 37 -11.90 28.42 -17.83
N ALA A 38 -12.88 28.26 -16.92
CA ALA A 38 -12.97 29.03 -15.69
C ALA A 38 -11.68 28.90 -14.84
N PRO A 39 -11.28 29.93 -14.07
CA PRO A 39 -9.98 29.96 -13.41
C PRO A 39 -9.94 29.06 -12.17
N GLY A 40 -9.67 27.77 -12.38
CA GLY A 40 -9.21 26.87 -11.34
C GLY A 40 -7.80 27.27 -10.89
N ARG A 41 -7.61 27.57 -9.60
CA ARG A 41 -6.29 27.88 -9.03
C ARG A 41 -5.26 26.81 -9.43
N PRO A 42 -4.13 27.17 -10.06
CA PRO A 42 -3.13 26.18 -10.45
C PRO A 42 -2.46 25.58 -9.21
N GLY A 43 -2.66 24.28 -8.99
CA GLY A 43 -1.89 23.49 -8.04
C GLY A 43 -0.45 23.36 -8.56
N GLY A 44 0.51 24.02 -7.91
CA GLY A 44 1.91 24.01 -8.34
C GLY A 44 2.73 22.81 -7.86
N PRO A 45 3.96 22.63 -8.38
CA PRO A 45 4.90 21.54 -8.04
C PRO A 45 5.25 21.45 -6.53
N LEU A 46 5.08 22.54 -5.78
CA LEU A 46 5.21 22.56 -4.32
C LEU A 46 4.22 21.64 -3.59
N ARG A 47 3.08 21.28 -4.22
CA ARG A 47 2.08 20.37 -3.65
C ARG A 47 2.51 18.91 -3.80
N PHE A 48 3.17 18.55 -4.91
CA PHE A 48 3.83 17.25 -5.09
C PHE A 48 4.92 16.98 -4.05
N ALA A 49 5.74 18.00 -3.75
CA ALA A 49 6.77 17.90 -2.71
C ALA A 49 6.22 17.75 -1.27
N ARG A 50 4.89 17.84 -1.06
CA ARG A 50 4.24 17.51 0.23
C ARG A 50 3.77 16.05 0.29
N MET A 51 3.66 15.38 -0.86
CA MET A 51 3.28 13.98 -1.01
C MET A 51 4.48 13.04 -0.87
N ALA A 52 5.70 13.55 -0.97
CA ALA A 52 6.91 12.79 -0.66
C ALA A 52 7.13 12.65 0.86
N GLY A 53 7.53 11.46 1.29
CA GLY A 53 7.89 11.15 2.68
C GLY A 53 6.82 10.37 3.44
N SER A 54 6.94 10.34 4.77
CA SER A 54 6.09 9.57 5.70
C SER A 54 5.66 10.46 6.88
N SER A 55 4.57 10.13 7.57
CA SER A 55 4.16 10.81 8.80
C SER A 55 5.22 10.72 9.90
N ILE A 56 6.07 9.68 9.86
CA ILE A 56 7.15 9.47 10.82
C ILE A 56 8.50 9.99 10.34
N ALA A 57 8.69 10.37 9.07
CA ALA A 57 9.98 10.79 8.52
C ALA A 57 9.97 12.23 8.01
N GLY A 58 10.93 13.04 8.49
CA GLY A 58 11.19 14.39 8.03
C GLY A 58 11.81 14.39 6.63
N ARG A 59 11.81 15.56 5.97
CA ARG A 59 12.38 15.70 4.61
C ARG A 59 13.87 15.38 4.55
N ASP A 60 14.60 15.76 5.59
CA ASP A 60 16.02 15.48 5.78
C ASP A 60 16.31 14.02 6.15
N ALA A 61 15.30 13.27 6.60
CA ALA A 61 15.43 11.84 6.88
C ALA A 61 15.21 10.97 5.64
N ALA A 62 14.47 11.45 4.64
CA ALA A 62 14.11 10.66 3.47
C ALA A 62 15.30 9.96 2.80
N PRO A 63 16.46 10.60 2.54
CA PRO A 63 17.59 9.92 1.90
C PRO A 63 18.11 8.71 2.69
N TRP A 64 18.25 8.84 4.01
CA TRP A 64 18.81 7.76 4.82
C TRP A 64 17.78 6.68 5.15
N VAL A 65 16.50 7.04 5.27
CA VAL A 65 15.40 6.07 5.42
C VAL A 65 15.30 5.22 4.15
N THR A 66 15.31 5.86 2.97
CA THR A 66 15.34 5.14 1.70
C THR A 66 16.58 4.26 1.56
N ASP A 67 17.76 4.73 1.96
CA ASP A 67 18.98 3.91 1.98
C ASP A 67 18.86 2.69 2.91
N PHE A 68 18.23 2.84 4.07
CA PHE A 68 17.94 1.73 4.98
C PHE A 68 16.97 0.71 4.40
N LEU A 69 15.86 1.15 3.82
CA LEU A 69 14.89 0.27 3.15
C LEU A 69 15.50 -0.42 1.93
N ASN A 70 16.34 0.28 1.18
CA ASN A 70 17.10 -0.28 0.05
C ASN A 70 18.05 -1.38 0.51
N ALA A 71 18.79 -1.16 1.60
CA ALA A 71 19.68 -2.18 2.15
C ALA A 71 18.87 -3.40 2.65
N ALA A 72 17.74 -3.19 3.32
CA ALA A 72 16.89 -4.25 3.85
C ALA A 72 16.21 -5.10 2.76
N TYR A 73 15.83 -4.47 1.64
CA TYR A 73 14.92 -5.08 0.68
C TYR A 73 15.23 -4.76 -0.78
N TYR A 74 15.08 -3.51 -1.23
CA TYR A 74 15.03 -3.19 -2.67
C TYR A 74 16.36 -3.34 -3.44
N ARG A 75 17.52 -3.41 -2.77
CA ARG A 75 18.80 -3.76 -3.45
C ARG A 75 19.00 -5.25 -3.63
N ARG A 76 18.21 -6.09 -2.95
CA ARG A 76 18.32 -7.54 -3.09
C ARG A 76 17.76 -7.97 -4.45
N PRO A 77 18.32 -9.03 -5.06
CA PRO A 77 17.70 -9.73 -6.18
C PRO A 77 16.23 -10.07 -5.88
N VAL A 78 15.35 -9.99 -6.88
CA VAL A 78 13.90 -10.15 -6.69
C VAL A 78 13.53 -11.52 -6.13
N ASP A 79 14.22 -12.57 -6.58
CA ASP A 79 14.10 -13.96 -6.11
C ASP A 79 14.52 -14.14 -4.65
N ALA A 80 15.33 -13.22 -4.11
CA ALA A 80 15.77 -13.23 -2.73
C ALA A 80 14.95 -12.28 -1.83
N ARG A 81 13.88 -11.65 -2.31
CA ARG A 81 13.08 -10.66 -1.56
C ARG A 81 11.91 -11.31 -0.83
N GLU A 82 11.96 -11.29 0.50
CA GLU A 82 10.84 -11.70 1.37
C GLU A 82 10.06 -10.48 1.86
N VAL A 83 8.77 -10.37 1.52
CA VAL A 83 7.94 -9.18 1.88
C VAL A 83 7.96 -8.92 3.39
N ASP A 84 8.08 -9.95 4.21
CA ASP A 84 8.20 -9.78 5.66
C ASP A 84 9.47 -9.01 6.07
N ASP A 85 10.55 -9.05 5.30
CA ASP A 85 11.77 -8.29 5.60
C ASP A 85 11.56 -6.77 5.40
N VAL A 86 10.75 -6.35 4.43
CA VAL A 86 10.37 -4.93 4.31
C VAL A 86 9.37 -4.53 5.41
N ARG A 87 8.48 -5.42 5.85
CA ARG A 87 7.62 -5.17 7.02
C ARG A 87 8.45 -5.01 8.29
N LEU A 88 9.43 -5.89 8.52
CA LEU A 88 10.39 -5.82 9.61
C LEU A 88 11.19 -4.51 9.59
N ALA A 89 11.74 -4.13 8.44
CA ALA A 89 12.48 -2.89 8.31
C ALA A 89 11.64 -1.65 8.68
N PHE A 90 10.39 -1.60 8.21
CA PHE A 90 9.49 -0.53 8.63
C PHE A 90 9.10 -0.62 10.10
N SER A 91 8.94 -1.84 10.66
CA SER A 91 8.69 -2.03 12.09
C SER A 91 9.84 -1.51 12.96
N VAL A 92 11.09 -1.68 12.52
CA VAL A 92 12.25 -1.05 13.16
C VAL A 92 12.11 0.47 13.16
N LEU A 93 11.79 1.08 12.01
CA LEU A 93 11.67 2.54 11.87
C LEU A 93 10.55 3.12 12.73
N THR A 94 9.36 2.54 12.68
CA THR A 94 8.18 2.97 13.44
C THR A 94 8.36 2.74 14.94
N THR A 95 8.96 1.62 15.35
CA THR A 95 9.24 1.32 16.76
C THR A 95 10.29 2.26 17.33
N TYR A 96 11.38 2.49 16.61
CA TYR A 96 12.37 3.49 17.00
C TYR A 96 11.75 4.90 17.09
N TRP A 97 10.97 5.30 16.09
CA TRP A 97 10.25 6.57 16.10
C TRP A 97 9.34 6.70 17.33
N TYR A 98 8.51 5.69 17.60
CA TYR A 98 7.58 5.71 18.72
C TYR A 98 8.30 5.81 20.08
N ARG A 99 9.45 5.16 20.23
CA ARG A 99 10.19 5.16 21.50
C ARG A 99 11.06 6.39 21.72
N LYS A 100 11.62 6.98 20.66
CA LYS A 100 12.68 8.00 20.77
C LYS A 100 12.32 9.35 20.18
N ALA A 101 11.38 9.39 19.25
CA ALA A 101 11.07 10.59 18.47
C ALA A 101 9.58 10.89 18.39
N SER A 102 8.70 10.25 19.18
CA SER A 102 7.25 10.26 18.92
C SER A 102 6.55 11.61 18.93
N SER A 103 7.19 12.66 19.45
CA SER A 103 6.70 14.06 19.39
C SER A 103 7.13 14.82 18.13
N ARG A 104 7.98 14.24 17.29
CA ARG A 104 8.53 14.81 16.05
C ARG A 104 8.64 13.73 14.97
N ARG A 105 9.07 14.11 13.77
CA ARG A 105 9.46 13.13 12.75
C ARG A 105 10.92 12.72 12.96
N LEU A 106 11.32 11.60 12.37
CA LEU A 106 12.71 11.21 12.20
C LEU A 106 13.45 12.28 11.39
N HIS A 107 14.69 12.54 11.76
CA HIS A 107 15.56 13.55 11.17
C HIS A 107 16.94 12.97 10.87
N VAL A 108 17.79 13.74 10.20
CA VAL A 108 19.20 13.34 9.98
C VAL A 108 19.95 13.08 11.29
N THR A 109 19.52 13.69 12.40
CA THR A 109 20.10 13.48 13.73
C THR A 109 19.88 12.07 14.29
N ASP A 110 18.95 11.30 13.74
CA ASP A 110 18.68 9.92 14.14
C ASP A 110 19.57 8.90 13.40
N LEU A 111 20.15 9.31 12.26
CA LEU A 111 21.01 8.49 11.42
C LEU A 111 22.21 7.86 12.15
N PRO A 112 22.92 8.56 13.07
CA PRO A 112 24.02 7.94 13.81
C PRO A 112 23.63 6.70 14.62
N ALA A 113 22.39 6.65 15.14
CA ALA A 113 21.89 5.49 15.86
C ALA A 113 21.73 4.28 14.92
N PHE A 114 21.18 4.50 13.73
CA PHE A 114 21.06 3.47 12.70
C PHE A 114 22.43 3.01 12.17
N HIS A 115 23.37 3.93 11.96
CA HIS A 115 24.73 3.55 11.56
C HIS A 115 25.42 2.70 12.62
N LYS A 116 25.26 3.03 13.91
CA LYS A 116 25.83 2.23 15.00
C LYS A 116 25.22 0.82 15.04
N ALA A 117 23.90 0.71 14.83
CA ALA A 117 23.19 -0.55 14.93
C ALA A 117 23.32 -1.46 13.69
N PHE A 118 23.37 -0.89 12.48
CA PHE A 118 23.33 -1.65 11.22
C PHE A 118 24.58 -1.47 10.35
N GLY A 119 25.43 -0.48 10.62
CA GLY A 119 26.50 -0.07 9.71
C GLY A 119 27.54 -1.16 9.45
N THR A 120 27.97 -1.88 10.48
CA THR A 120 28.92 -3.00 10.34
C THR A 120 28.30 -4.18 9.61
N HIS A 121 27.03 -4.50 9.89
CA HIS A 121 26.29 -5.59 9.25
C HIS A 121 26.17 -5.40 7.74
N ARG A 122 25.98 -4.16 7.26
CA ARG A 122 25.92 -3.87 5.82
C ARG A 122 27.20 -4.20 5.04
N PHE A 123 28.34 -4.37 5.71
CA PHE A 123 29.61 -4.72 5.07
C PHE A 123 30.06 -6.15 5.40
N ASP A 124 29.27 -6.90 6.17
CA ASP A 124 29.51 -8.31 6.45
C ASP A 124 29.01 -9.16 5.28
N THR A 125 29.90 -9.38 4.32
CA THR A 125 29.60 -10.16 3.11
C THR A 125 29.56 -11.67 3.34
N GLY A 126 29.83 -12.14 4.57
CA GLY A 126 29.73 -13.56 4.90
C GLY A 126 28.30 -14.06 5.02
N ARG A 127 27.32 -13.15 5.14
CA ARG A 127 25.90 -13.48 5.33
C ARG A 127 24.98 -12.88 4.28
N SER A 128 25.29 -11.69 3.78
CA SER A 128 24.49 -10.99 2.77
C SER A 128 25.37 -10.32 1.71
N GLY A 129 24.78 -9.84 0.61
CA GLY A 129 25.51 -9.06 -0.39
C GLY A 129 26.03 -7.74 0.21
N ARG A 130 27.17 -7.25 -0.29
CA ARG A 130 27.74 -5.97 0.18
C ARG A 130 26.71 -4.84 0.04
N GLY A 131 26.45 -4.13 1.15
CA GLY A 131 25.51 -3.02 1.20
C GLY A 131 24.04 -3.42 1.36
N THR A 132 23.77 -4.71 1.60
CA THR A 132 22.44 -5.26 1.91
C THR A 132 22.37 -5.75 3.36
N LEU A 133 21.15 -6.03 3.83
CA LEU A 133 20.88 -6.62 5.13
C LEU A 133 19.98 -7.83 4.92
N ASP A 134 20.41 -8.99 5.41
CA ASP A 134 19.52 -10.15 5.55
C ASP A 134 18.61 -10.00 6.78
N ARG A 135 17.65 -10.92 6.92
CA ARG A 135 16.72 -10.95 8.05
C ARG A 135 17.42 -11.01 9.42
N ALA A 136 18.43 -11.85 9.56
CA ALA A 136 19.14 -12.03 10.83
C ALA A 136 19.91 -10.75 11.22
N GLN A 137 20.50 -10.06 10.24
CA GLN A 137 21.14 -8.77 10.40
C GLN A 137 20.12 -7.67 10.75
N LEU A 138 18.91 -7.70 10.17
CA LEU A 138 17.82 -6.79 10.54
C LEU A 138 17.37 -6.98 12.00
N LEU A 139 17.19 -8.23 12.43
CA LEU A 139 16.80 -8.55 13.81
C LEU A 139 17.90 -8.17 14.81
N ALA A 140 19.16 -8.51 14.51
CA ALA A 140 20.30 -8.18 15.37
C ALA A 140 20.50 -6.65 15.50
N GLY A 141 20.43 -5.91 14.39
CA GLY A 141 20.49 -4.46 14.42
C GLY A 141 19.27 -3.82 15.09
N GLY A 142 18.07 -4.40 14.91
CA GLY A 142 16.86 -4.02 15.62
C GLY A 142 17.01 -4.15 17.13
N ALA A 143 17.54 -5.28 17.61
CA ALA A 143 17.86 -5.49 19.02
C ALA A 143 18.88 -4.46 19.54
N ALA A 144 19.96 -4.21 18.79
CA ALA A 144 20.97 -3.21 19.16
C ALA A 144 20.42 -1.76 19.18
N LEU A 145 19.46 -1.44 18.32
CA LEU A 145 18.87 -0.09 18.20
C LEU A 145 17.79 0.16 19.26
N ILE A 146 16.91 -0.81 19.48
CA ILE A 146 15.65 -0.66 20.22
C ILE A 146 15.70 -1.35 21.59
N GLY A 147 16.39 -2.48 21.67
CA GLY A 147 16.55 -3.33 22.85
C GLY A 147 16.37 -4.81 22.51
N ASP A 148 17.01 -5.69 23.29
CA ASP A 148 17.05 -7.16 23.07
C ASP A 148 15.67 -7.84 23.02
N TRP A 149 14.63 -7.17 23.53
CA TRP A 149 13.25 -7.63 23.49
C TRP A 149 12.60 -7.50 22.09
N PHE A 150 13.17 -6.69 21.19
CA PHE A 150 12.55 -6.34 19.90
C PHE A 150 12.33 -7.55 18.97
N PRO A 151 13.30 -8.45 18.74
CA PRO A 151 13.08 -9.61 17.87
C PRO A 151 11.88 -10.46 18.33
N ALA A 152 11.82 -10.79 19.61
CA ALA A 152 10.71 -11.55 20.18
C ALA A 152 9.37 -10.78 20.11
N ALA A 153 9.39 -9.45 20.23
CA ALA A 153 8.18 -8.64 20.07
C ALA A 153 7.69 -8.57 18.62
N TYR A 154 8.61 -8.58 17.66
CA TYR A 154 8.25 -8.56 16.25
C TYR A 154 7.55 -9.85 15.83
N GLU A 155 7.93 -10.99 16.41
CA GLU A 155 7.31 -12.29 16.13
C GLU A 155 5.98 -12.52 16.87
N ASP A 156 5.69 -11.70 17.88
CA ASP A 156 4.52 -11.84 18.75
C ASP A 156 3.38 -10.89 18.33
N ASP A 157 2.31 -11.46 17.77
CA ASP A 157 1.10 -10.73 17.34
C ASP A 157 0.42 -9.96 18.49
N ASP A 158 0.54 -10.43 19.73
CA ASP A 158 -0.03 -9.74 20.90
C ASP A 158 0.78 -8.49 21.27
N ARG A 159 2.02 -8.39 20.79
CA ARG A 159 2.94 -7.28 21.01
C ARG A 159 3.20 -6.46 19.76
N ARG A 160 2.52 -6.74 18.65
CA ARG A 160 2.64 -5.99 17.39
C ARG A 160 1.33 -5.31 17.01
N GLY A 161 1.42 -4.08 16.49
CA GLY A 161 0.25 -3.35 16.00
C GLY A 161 0.62 -1.96 15.48
N TRP A 162 -0.16 -1.43 14.53
CA TRP A 162 0.10 -0.13 13.87
C TRP A 162 1.50 -0.05 13.22
N GLY A 163 2.07 -1.21 12.90
CA GLY A 163 3.44 -1.38 12.40
C GLY A 163 4.51 -1.21 13.47
N VAL A 164 4.15 -1.12 14.77
CA VAL A 164 5.06 -0.96 15.91
C VAL A 164 5.14 -2.29 16.69
N ALA A 165 6.33 -2.62 17.18
CA ALA A 165 6.54 -3.70 18.15
C ALA A 165 6.70 -3.12 19.56
N PHE A 166 6.05 -3.74 20.55
CA PHE A 166 5.98 -3.26 21.93
C PHE A 166 6.73 -4.19 22.90
N ALA A 167 7.27 -3.65 23.99
CA ALA A 167 7.98 -4.47 24.96
C ALA A 167 7.04 -5.43 25.73
N SER A 168 5.74 -5.12 25.78
CA SER A 168 4.71 -6.00 26.33
C SER A 168 3.32 -5.69 25.75
N PRO A 169 2.33 -6.58 25.92
CA PRO A 169 0.94 -6.32 25.53
C PRO A 169 0.34 -5.10 26.24
N GLU A 170 0.74 -4.82 27.48
CA GLU A 170 0.28 -3.63 28.23
C GLU A 170 0.79 -2.34 27.60
N GLU A 171 2.05 -2.31 27.13
CA GLU A 171 2.58 -1.16 26.41
C GLU A 171 1.85 -0.95 25.07
N ARG A 172 1.51 -2.05 24.37
CA ARG A 172 0.67 -2.00 23.16
C ARG A 172 -0.71 -1.43 23.44
N ALA A 173 -1.37 -1.88 24.52
CA ALA A 173 -2.69 -1.37 24.92
C ALA A 173 -2.65 0.13 25.29
N ALA A 174 -1.51 0.62 25.77
CA ALA A 174 -1.29 2.03 26.09
C ALA A 174 -0.83 2.89 24.89
N TYR A 175 -0.92 2.38 23.65
CA TYR A 175 -0.47 3.10 22.46
C TYR A 175 -1.21 4.43 22.27
N ASP A 176 -0.45 5.53 22.20
CA ASP A 176 -1.00 6.86 22.00
C ASP A 176 -1.02 7.24 20.51
N HIS A 177 -2.17 7.02 19.89
CA HIS A 177 -2.45 7.33 18.48
C HIS A 177 -2.32 8.83 18.16
N SER A 178 -2.53 9.72 19.15
CA SER A 178 -2.53 11.16 18.91
C SER A 178 -1.17 11.67 18.43
N LYS A 179 -0.09 10.97 18.82
CA LYS A 179 1.29 11.28 18.41
C LYS A 179 1.47 11.21 16.89
N ARG A 180 1.10 10.09 16.27
CA ARG A 180 1.24 9.94 14.80
C ARG A 180 0.25 10.84 14.07
N LEU A 181 -0.99 10.92 14.57
CA LEU A 181 -2.05 11.74 13.98
C LEU A 181 -1.66 13.23 13.93
N ALA A 182 -1.02 13.76 15.00
CA ALA A 182 -0.55 15.15 15.03
C ALA A 182 0.52 15.42 13.96
N LEU A 183 1.39 14.44 13.68
CA LEU A 183 2.42 14.55 12.63
C LEU A 183 1.86 14.37 11.22
N ALA A 184 0.71 13.69 11.08
CA ALA A 184 0.11 13.42 9.79
C ALA A 184 -0.28 14.72 9.04
N ARG A 185 -0.72 15.74 9.78
CA ARG A 185 -1.23 17.02 9.24
C ARG A 185 -2.33 16.78 8.20
N LEU A 186 -3.39 16.06 8.60
CA LEU A 186 -4.50 15.70 7.73
C LEU A 186 -5.14 16.94 7.10
N GLY A 187 -5.29 16.91 5.78
CA GLY A 187 -6.13 17.87 5.06
C GLY A 187 -7.61 17.59 5.27
N LYS A 188 -8.48 18.42 4.70
CA LYS A 188 -9.93 18.12 4.65
C LYS A 188 -10.17 16.87 3.79
N LEU A 189 -11.26 16.16 4.04
CA LEU A 189 -11.74 15.14 3.11
C LEU A 189 -12.07 15.78 1.77
N THR A 190 -11.76 15.08 0.69
CA THR A 190 -11.97 15.50 -0.69
C THR A 190 -12.66 14.37 -1.46
N PRO A 191 -13.95 14.10 -1.20
CA PRO A 191 -14.74 13.25 -2.07
C PRO A 191 -14.78 13.83 -3.50
N GLU A 192 -15.12 13.01 -4.47
CA GLU A 192 -15.42 13.46 -5.84
C GLU A 192 -16.45 14.60 -5.84
N HIS A 193 -16.27 15.54 -6.77
CA HIS A 193 -17.18 16.68 -6.93
C HIS A 193 -17.43 17.06 -8.40
N ALA A 194 -16.70 16.47 -9.34
CA ALA A 194 -17.03 16.56 -10.76
C ALA A 194 -18.38 15.86 -11.02
N PRO A 195 -19.09 16.23 -12.09
CA PRO A 195 -20.24 15.46 -12.58
C PRO A 195 -19.88 13.97 -12.76
N PRO A 196 -20.77 13.01 -12.42
CA PRO A 196 -20.47 11.58 -12.51
C PRO A 196 -20.01 11.06 -13.87
N ASP A 197 -20.43 11.70 -14.97
CA ASP A 197 -20.04 11.42 -16.35
C ASP A 197 -18.66 11.99 -16.73
N GLU A 198 -18.10 12.86 -15.89
CA GLU A 198 -16.71 13.34 -16.01
C GLU A 198 -15.76 12.58 -15.07
N GLN A 199 -16.29 11.85 -14.09
CA GLN A 199 -15.49 11.08 -13.15
C GLN A 199 -14.89 9.83 -13.82
N VAL A 200 -13.74 9.40 -13.32
CA VAL A 200 -13.18 8.09 -13.68
C VAL A 200 -13.77 7.05 -12.74
N TRP A 201 -14.33 5.99 -13.31
CA TRP A 201 -14.84 4.81 -12.62
C TRP A 201 -13.95 3.63 -12.99
N HIS A 202 -13.49 2.86 -12.01
CA HIS A 202 -12.55 1.77 -12.27
C HIS A 202 -12.67 0.63 -11.27
N THR A 203 -12.52 -0.61 -11.75
CA THR A 203 -12.46 -1.82 -10.94
C THR A 203 -11.11 -2.52 -11.10
N TYR A 204 -10.67 -3.18 -10.04
CA TYR A 204 -9.48 -4.02 -10.06
C TYR A 204 -9.88 -5.50 -10.13
N PRO A 205 -9.02 -6.41 -10.62
CA PRO A 205 -9.28 -7.84 -10.55
C PRO A 205 -9.58 -8.28 -9.11
N PRO A 206 -10.54 -9.20 -8.90
CA PRO A 206 -10.83 -9.70 -7.57
C PRO A 206 -9.74 -10.69 -7.15
N VAL A 207 -9.43 -10.73 -5.85
CA VAL A 207 -8.51 -11.68 -5.25
C VAL A 207 -9.29 -12.68 -4.42
N GLU A 208 -9.08 -13.96 -4.69
CA GLU A 208 -9.69 -15.05 -3.92
C GLU A 208 -9.12 -15.10 -2.50
N MET A 209 -10.02 -15.23 -1.54
CA MET A 209 -9.73 -15.24 -0.11
C MET A 209 -10.02 -16.61 0.49
N PRO A 210 -9.24 -17.07 1.48
CA PRO A 210 -9.48 -18.35 2.14
C PRO A 210 -10.85 -18.45 2.82
N SER A 211 -11.35 -17.36 3.38
CA SER A 211 -12.70 -17.30 3.96
C SER A 211 -13.22 -15.86 4.07
N ALA A 212 -14.53 -15.69 3.90
CA ALA A 212 -15.18 -14.40 4.10
C ALA A 212 -15.09 -13.95 5.58
N GLU A 213 -15.33 -14.87 6.52
CA GLU A 213 -15.22 -14.59 7.97
C GLU A 213 -13.81 -14.15 8.37
N GLY A 214 -12.78 -14.83 7.86
CA GLY A 214 -11.39 -14.48 8.13
C GLY A 214 -11.02 -13.11 7.60
N VAL A 215 -11.51 -12.74 6.40
CA VAL A 215 -11.34 -11.38 5.86
C VAL A 215 -12.04 -10.35 6.74
N VAL A 216 -13.29 -10.58 7.14
CA VAL A 216 -14.00 -9.66 8.05
C VAL A 216 -13.24 -9.50 9.37
N GLY A 217 -12.78 -10.59 9.97
CA GLY A 217 -11.99 -10.56 11.21
C GLY A 217 -10.63 -9.88 11.07
N ALA A 218 -10.01 -9.92 9.89
CA ALA A 218 -8.77 -9.20 9.61
C ALA A 218 -9.02 -7.71 9.37
N LEU A 219 -9.99 -7.36 8.52
CA LEU A 219 -10.27 -5.97 8.17
C LEU A 219 -10.78 -5.18 9.38
N THR A 220 -11.59 -5.78 10.27
CA THR A 220 -12.12 -5.11 11.47
C THR A 220 -11.08 -4.85 12.57
N ARG A 221 -9.85 -5.35 12.40
CA ARG A 221 -8.68 -5.09 13.27
C ARG A 221 -7.68 -4.20 12.55
N PRO A 222 -7.96 -2.89 12.38
CA PRO A 222 -7.10 -2.00 11.60
C PRO A 222 -5.65 -1.98 12.08
N GLU A 223 -5.40 -2.24 13.37
CA GLU A 223 -4.06 -2.34 13.95
C GLU A 223 -3.16 -3.41 13.31
N THR A 224 -3.73 -4.44 12.66
CA THR A 224 -2.97 -5.50 11.98
C THR A 224 -2.73 -5.20 10.49
N TRP A 225 -3.34 -4.15 9.92
CA TRP A 225 -3.22 -3.86 8.48
C TRP A 225 -1.78 -3.68 7.96
N PRO A 226 -0.84 -3.12 8.75
CA PRO A 226 0.57 -3.08 8.36
C PRO A 226 1.20 -4.47 8.12
N ASP A 227 0.65 -5.54 8.70
CA ASP A 227 1.12 -6.92 8.48
C ASP A 227 0.69 -7.47 7.11
N TYR A 228 -0.29 -6.83 6.45
CA TYR A 228 -0.70 -7.16 5.09
C TYR A 228 0.00 -6.29 4.04
N ALA A 229 0.93 -5.42 4.44
CA ALA A 229 1.68 -4.56 3.53
C ALA A 229 2.39 -5.38 2.44
N SER A 230 2.44 -4.85 1.23
CA SER A 230 3.18 -5.42 0.11
C SER A 230 4.52 -4.70 -0.10
N GLU A 231 5.30 -5.16 -1.09
CA GLU A 231 6.52 -4.48 -1.54
C GLU A 231 6.27 -3.03 -1.95
N VAL A 232 5.14 -2.76 -2.59
CA VAL A 232 4.81 -1.44 -3.17
C VAL A 232 3.87 -0.62 -2.33
N GLY A 233 3.27 -1.14 -1.26
CA GLY A 233 2.42 -0.30 -0.44
C GLY A 233 1.95 -0.86 0.89
N ARG A 234 1.42 0.04 1.72
CA ARG A 234 0.86 -0.29 3.04
C ARG A 234 -0.18 0.72 3.48
N PHE A 235 -1.08 0.27 4.35
CA PHE A 235 -1.95 1.13 5.14
C PHE A 235 -1.47 1.13 6.58
N THR A 236 -1.29 2.32 7.16
CA THR A 236 -1.12 2.47 8.60
C THR A 236 -2.30 3.23 9.21
N PRO A 237 -3.09 2.61 10.11
CA PRO A 237 -4.11 3.31 10.88
C PRO A 237 -3.55 4.44 11.75
N LEU A 238 -4.30 5.53 11.86
CA LEU A 238 -3.93 6.74 12.61
C LEU A 238 -4.87 7.03 13.79
N ARG A 239 -6.00 6.34 13.90
CA ARG A 239 -6.98 6.52 14.98
C ARG A 239 -7.15 5.24 15.80
N PRO A 240 -7.56 5.35 17.08
CA PRO A 240 -7.99 4.18 17.84
C PRO A 240 -9.32 3.64 17.31
N GLY A 241 -9.65 2.40 17.69
CA GLY A 241 -10.94 1.77 17.37
C GLY A 241 -10.93 0.94 16.08
N GLY A 242 -12.12 0.54 15.65
CA GLY A 242 -12.36 -0.27 14.46
C GLY A 242 -12.31 0.54 13.16
N LEU A 243 -13.04 0.07 12.14
CA LEU A 243 -13.03 0.66 10.80
C LEU A 243 -13.83 1.96 10.68
N ASP A 244 -14.93 2.11 11.40
CA ASP A 244 -15.78 3.31 11.27
C ASP A 244 -15.01 4.59 11.62
N GLY A 245 -14.97 5.54 10.67
CA GLY A 245 -14.21 6.78 10.81
C GLY A 245 -12.69 6.62 10.89
N GLN A 246 -12.14 5.42 10.66
CA GLN A 246 -10.70 5.17 10.72
C GLN A 246 -9.97 5.93 9.61
N THR A 247 -8.88 6.60 9.97
CA THR A 247 -8.01 7.27 9.00
C THR A 247 -6.75 6.45 8.82
N PHE A 248 -6.36 6.20 7.59
CA PHE A 248 -5.11 5.54 7.26
C PHE A 248 -4.14 6.49 6.55
N GLU A 249 -2.87 6.37 6.87
CA GLU A 249 -1.79 6.76 5.98
C GLU A 249 -1.54 5.63 4.98
N ILE A 250 -1.57 5.97 3.70
CA ILE A 250 -1.17 5.07 2.61
C ILE A 250 0.23 5.48 2.20
N GLU A 251 1.18 4.56 2.22
CA GLU A 251 2.50 4.75 1.63
C GLU A 251 2.60 3.84 0.41
N VAL A 252 2.97 4.40 -0.74
CA VAL A 252 3.15 3.66 -2.01
C VAL A 252 4.56 3.89 -2.53
N ALA A 253 5.26 2.82 -2.89
CA ALA A 253 6.57 2.83 -3.49
C ALA A 253 6.47 2.54 -4.99
N ALA A 254 6.96 3.47 -5.81
CA ALA A 254 7.10 3.29 -7.25
C ALA A 254 8.57 3.02 -7.62
N GLY A 255 8.82 2.35 -8.75
CA GLY A 255 10.18 2.08 -9.23
C GLY A 255 10.96 1.03 -8.42
N THR A 256 10.26 0.12 -7.75
CA THR A 256 10.83 -0.91 -6.87
C THR A 256 11.73 -1.92 -7.62
N ASP A 257 11.41 -2.23 -8.88
CA ASP A 257 12.20 -3.14 -9.72
C ASP A 257 13.55 -2.53 -10.13
N SER A 258 13.63 -1.20 -10.24
CA SER A 258 14.88 -0.49 -10.54
C SER A 258 15.85 -0.40 -9.34
N GLY A 259 15.45 -0.89 -8.16
CA GLY A 259 16.18 -0.75 -6.90
C GLY A 259 16.27 0.70 -6.38
N ARG A 260 15.43 1.59 -6.93
CA ARG A 260 15.38 3.03 -6.59
C ARG A 260 13.93 3.43 -6.25
N PRO A 261 13.37 2.92 -5.15
CA PRO A 261 11.99 3.19 -4.78
C PRO A 261 11.79 4.67 -4.47
N ILE A 262 10.71 5.23 -5.02
CA ILE A 262 10.19 6.54 -4.68
C ILE A 262 8.95 6.36 -3.83
N PHE A 263 9.02 6.79 -2.58
CA PHE A 263 7.92 6.69 -1.63
C PHE A 263 7.04 7.93 -1.72
N THR A 264 5.78 7.72 -2.04
CA THR A 264 4.71 8.71 -1.93
C THR A 264 3.77 8.32 -0.81
N ARG A 265 3.06 9.31 -0.27
CA ARG A 265 2.03 9.08 0.73
C ARG A 265 0.73 9.81 0.42
N GLY A 266 -0.36 9.22 0.87
CA GLY A 266 -1.70 9.77 0.89
C GLY A 266 -2.38 9.49 2.22
N TYR A 267 -3.54 10.11 2.44
CA TYR A 267 -4.41 9.72 3.54
C TYR A 267 -5.81 9.47 3.02
N VAL A 268 -6.46 8.47 3.60
CA VAL A 268 -7.87 8.17 3.39
C VAL A 268 -8.56 7.97 4.73
N THR A 269 -9.87 8.25 4.78
CA THR A 269 -10.71 7.90 5.93
C THR A 269 -11.87 7.04 5.48
N ILE A 270 -12.22 6.03 6.26
CA ILE A 270 -13.45 5.27 6.07
C ILE A 270 -14.63 6.18 6.41
N THR A 271 -15.41 6.57 5.40
CA THR A 271 -16.56 7.48 5.56
C THR A 271 -17.91 6.76 5.47
N ARG A 272 -17.92 5.54 4.95
CA ARG A 272 -19.07 4.65 4.89
C ARG A 272 -18.60 3.23 5.11
N LEU A 273 -19.32 2.49 5.95
CA LEU A 273 -19.09 1.08 6.23
C LEU A 273 -20.46 0.40 6.27
N VAL A 274 -20.62 -0.66 5.47
CA VAL A 274 -21.82 -1.48 5.44
C VAL A 274 -21.46 -2.94 5.71
N THR A 275 -22.20 -3.57 6.62
CA THR A 275 -21.95 -4.93 7.11
C THR A 275 -23.24 -5.76 7.06
N PRO A 276 -23.17 -7.09 7.24
CA PRO A 276 -24.35 -7.96 7.30
C PRO A 276 -25.32 -7.62 8.44
N ASP A 277 -24.89 -6.85 9.45
CA ASP A 277 -25.74 -6.42 10.57
C ASP A 277 -26.83 -5.42 10.13
N ASP A 278 -26.64 -4.76 8.99
CA ASP A 278 -27.66 -3.93 8.33
C ASP A 278 -27.83 -4.34 6.86
N PRO A 279 -28.61 -5.41 6.59
CA PRO A 279 -28.80 -5.92 5.24
C PRO A 279 -29.41 -4.91 4.27
N ALA A 280 -30.21 -3.96 4.78
CA ALA A 280 -30.85 -2.95 3.96
C ALA A 280 -29.83 -1.90 3.50
N ALA A 281 -28.98 -1.41 4.41
CA ALA A 281 -27.89 -0.50 4.06
C ALA A 281 -26.85 -1.16 3.14
N LEU A 282 -26.53 -2.44 3.38
CA LEU A 282 -25.63 -3.23 2.54
C LEU A 282 -26.17 -3.33 1.11
N ARG A 283 -27.43 -3.74 0.93
CA ARG A 283 -28.04 -3.82 -0.40
C ARG A 283 -28.07 -2.46 -1.10
N ALA A 284 -28.53 -1.42 -0.40
CA ALA A 284 -28.59 -0.08 -0.97
C ALA A 284 -27.22 0.45 -1.42
N TYR A 285 -26.15 0.13 -0.67
CA TYR A 285 -24.78 0.48 -1.05
C TYR A 285 -24.33 -0.20 -2.35
N PHE A 286 -24.52 -1.51 -2.46
CA PHE A 286 -24.12 -2.25 -3.65
C PHE A 286 -24.99 -1.91 -4.87
N ASP A 287 -26.29 -1.69 -4.69
CA ASP A 287 -27.19 -1.24 -5.76
C ASP A 287 -26.74 0.12 -6.31
N GLU A 288 -26.38 1.07 -5.44
CA GLU A 288 -25.85 2.39 -5.82
C GLU A 288 -24.52 2.27 -6.59
N LEU A 289 -23.60 1.45 -6.09
CA LEU A 289 -22.29 1.24 -6.72
C LEU A 289 -22.41 0.57 -8.10
N GLU A 290 -23.20 -0.50 -8.20
CA GLU A 290 -23.43 -1.22 -9.46
C GLU A 290 -24.16 -0.33 -10.48
N ALA A 291 -25.15 0.45 -10.06
CA ALA A 291 -25.84 1.39 -10.94
C ALA A 291 -24.90 2.49 -11.46
N GLY A 292 -23.99 2.99 -10.61
CA GLY A 292 -22.94 3.93 -11.01
C GLY A 292 -22.00 3.33 -12.04
N MET A 293 -21.44 2.15 -11.76
CA MET A 293 -20.53 1.43 -12.67
C MET A 293 -21.18 1.08 -14.00
N ALA A 294 -22.42 0.58 -14.00
CA ALA A 294 -23.13 0.24 -15.23
C ALA A 294 -23.40 1.47 -16.11
N ARG A 295 -23.53 2.66 -15.51
CA ARG A 295 -23.84 3.90 -16.24
C ARG A 295 -22.60 4.66 -16.69
N TYR A 296 -21.54 4.68 -15.89
CA TYR A 296 -20.38 5.56 -16.08
C TYR A 296 -19.05 4.81 -16.21
N GLY A 297 -19.03 3.49 -16.03
CA GLY A 297 -17.83 2.67 -16.05
C GLY A 297 -17.24 2.39 -17.42
N GLU A 298 -17.88 2.77 -18.53
CA GLU A 298 -17.36 2.65 -19.91
C GLU A 298 -16.54 1.37 -20.17
N ASP A 299 -17.15 0.19 -19.90
CA ASP A 299 -16.60 -1.18 -20.05
C ASP A 299 -15.93 -1.80 -18.81
N GLU A 300 -15.95 -1.13 -17.66
CA GLU A 300 -15.54 -1.74 -16.39
C GLU A 300 -16.39 -2.97 -16.03
N PRO A 301 -15.76 -4.08 -15.60
CA PRO A 301 -16.47 -5.21 -15.04
C PRO A 301 -17.41 -4.82 -13.89
N ARG A 302 -18.51 -5.56 -13.74
CA ARG A 302 -19.36 -5.47 -12.54
C ARG A 302 -18.52 -5.66 -11.29
N VAL A 303 -18.80 -4.91 -10.23
CA VAL A 303 -18.06 -4.99 -8.97
C VAL A 303 -18.35 -6.33 -8.30
N VAL A 304 -19.61 -6.73 -8.26
CA VAL A 304 -20.08 -8.07 -7.86
C VAL A 304 -20.74 -8.74 -9.08
N PRO A 305 -20.36 -9.99 -9.43
CA PRO A 305 -21.07 -10.76 -10.46
C PRO A 305 -22.58 -10.86 -10.18
N GLU A 306 -23.37 -11.14 -11.21
CA GLU A 306 -24.85 -11.12 -11.12
C GLU A 306 -25.43 -12.06 -10.04
N ASP A 307 -24.81 -13.22 -9.86
CA ASP A 307 -25.11 -14.25 -8.88
C ASP A 307 -24.19 -14.21 -7.65
N GLY A 308 -23.38 -13.16 -7.52
CA GLY A 308 -22.56 -12.92 -6.34
C GLY A 308 -23.37 -12.34 -5.19
N GLU A 309 -23.03 -12.73 -3.96
CA GLU A 309 -23.65 -12.23 -2.74
C GLU A 309 -22.71 -11.24 -2.02
N PRO A 310 -23.08 -9.95 -1.91
CA PRO A 310 -22.29 -8.98 -1.16
C PRO A 310 -22.24 -9.31 0.33
N VAL A 311 -21.06 -9.15 0.94
CA VAL A 311 -20.84 -9.44 2.37
C VAL A 311 -20.51 -8.17 3.14
N VAL A 312 -19.49 -7.41 2.73
CA VAL A 312 -19.05 -6.15 3.36
C VAL A 312 -18.60 -5.16 2.31
N GLY A 313 -18.85 -3.87 2.52
CA GLY A 313 -18.33 -2.79 1.70
C GLY A 313 -17.96 -1.57 2.53
N PHE A 314 -16.90 -0.85 2.14
CA PHE A 314 -16.59 0.45 2.75
C PHE A 314 -15.86 1.40 1.79
N ASP A 315 -16.07 2.69 2.02
CA ASP A 315 -15.51 3.79 1.23
C ASP A 315 -14.29 4.40 1.93
N LEU A 316 -13.13 4.28 1.31
CA LEU A 316 -11.89 4.99 1.64
C LEU A 316 -11.86 6.33 0.93
N THR A 317 -12.26 7.38 1.63
CA THR A 317 -12.32 8.74 1.09
C THR A 317 -11.00 9.47 1.21
N THR A 318 -10.51 10.01 0.10
CA THR A 318 -9.23 10.72 0.05
C THR A 318 -9.25 12.02 0.87
N HIS A 319 -8.10 12.38 1.45
CA HIS A 319 -7.86 13.70 1.99
C HIS A 319 -7.14 14.60 0.98
N GLN A 320 -7.29 15.91 1.16
CA GLN A 320 -6.56 16.92 0.40
C GLN A 320 -5.06 16.63 0.38
N GLY A 321 -4.51 16.45 -0.82
CA GLY A 321 -3.10 16.10 -1.02
C GLY A 321 -2.84 14.61 -1.23
N HIS A 322 -3.89 13.79 -1.37
CA HIS A 322 -3.79 12.44 -1.90
C HIS A 322 -3.28 12.46 -3.34
N PHE A 323 -2.46 11.47 -3.72
CA PHE A 323 -1.78 11.42 -5.02
C PHE A 323 -2.73 11.17 -6.20
N MET A 324 -3.93 10.64 -5.95
CA MET A 324 -4.99 10.49 -6.95
C MET A 324 -5.91 11.72 -7.07
N GLY A 325 -5.77 12.73 -6.20
CA GLY A 325 -6.74 13.82 -6.12
C GLY A 325 -7.98 13.47 -5.30
N ALA A 326 -9.12 14.02 -5.70
CA ALA A 326 -10.39 13.87 -5.00
C ALA A 326 -11.13 12.60 -5.49
N GLY A 327 -11.70 11.86 -4.55
CA GLY A 327 -12.37 10.59 -4.86
C GLY A 327 -12.42 9.60 -3.70
N HIS A 328 -12.99 8.45 -4.00
CA HIS A 328 -13.16 7.29 -3.13
C HIS A 328 -12.50 6.05 -3.74
N ASN A 329 -11.90 5.22 -2.90
CA ASN A 329 -11.66 3.81 -3.23
C ASN A 329 -12.54 2.94 -2.35
N ARG A 330 -13.11 1.89 -2.90
CA ARG A 330 -14.03 1.00 -2.20
C ARG A 330 -13.40 -0.37 -2.09
N LEU A 331 -13.43 -0.95 -0.91
CA LEU A 331 -13.09 -2.36 -0.75
C LEU A 331 -14.38 -3.12 -0.50
N VAL A 332 -14.64 -4.10 -1.36
CA VAL A 332 -15.82 -4.95 -1.30
C VAL A 332 -15.39 -6.39 -1.07
N LEU A 333 -16.10 -7.07 -0.18
CA LEU A 333 -16.05 -8.51 0.02
C LEU A 333 -17.39 -9.09 -0.44
N TYR A 334 -17.34 -10.11 -1.28
CA TYR A 334 -18.52 -10.84 -1.73
C TYR A 334 -18.20 -12.32 -1.85
N THR A 335 -19.24 -13.16 -1.91
CA THR A 335 -19.12 -14.57 -2.26
C THR A 335 -19.65 -14.81 -3.66
N HIS A 336 -19.04 -15.73 -4.38
CA HIS A 336 -19.47 -16.14 -5.72
C HIS A 336 -19.03 -17.58 -5.97
N GLU A 337 -19.95 -18.45 -6.39
CA GLU A 337 -19.68 -19.88 -6.60
C GLU A 337 -19.01 -20.57 -5.38
N GLY A 338 -19.43 -20.19 -4.17
CA GLY A 338 -18.88 -20.73 -2.92
C GLY A 338 -17.49 -20.23 -2.54
N ARG A 339 -16.92 -19.28 -3.30
CA ARG A 339 -15.61 -18.66 -3.03
C ARG A 339 -15.78 -17.27 -2.43
N ALA A 340 -14.90 -16.88 -1.53
CA ALA A 340 -14.83 -15.52 -1.00
C ALA A 340 -13.87 -14.68 -1.86
N LEU A 341 -14.29 -13.49 -2.26
CA LEU A 341 -13.53 -12.62 -3.16
C LEU A 341 -13.49 -11.20 -2.61
N VAL A 342 -12.32 -10.58 -2.63
CA VAL A 342 -12.16 -9.15 -2.32
C VAL A 342 -11.75 -8.41 -3.57
N ARG A 343 -12.38 -7.27 -3.79
CA ARG A 343 -12.08 -6.39 -4.93
C ARG A 343 -12.02 -4.95 -4.46
N ALA A 344 -11.17 -4.17 -5.12
CA ALA A 344 -11.19 -2.72 -5.04
C ALA A 344 -12.01 -2.12 -6.21
N ALA A 345 -12.73 -1.04 -5.95
CA ALA A 345 -13.46 -0.26 -6.94
C ALA A 345 -13.31 1.24 -6.64
N GLY A 346 -12.73 2.01 -7.54
CA GLY A 346 -12.44 3.43 -7.35
C GLY A 346 -13.34 4.34 -8.17
N THR A 347 -13.59 5.53 -7.62
CA THR A 347 -14.14 6.66 -8.35
C THR A 347 -13.32 7.90 -8.01
N TRP A 348 -12.87 8.65 -9.01
CA TRP A 348 -12.13 9.90 -8.78
C TRP A 348 -12.37 10.95 -9.85
N ASP A 349 -12.24 12.22 -9.46
CA ASP A 349 -12.32 13.33 -10.41
C ASP A 349 -11.12 13.29 -11.38
N PRO A 350 -11.25 13.85 -12.60
CA PRO A 350 -10.13 14.01 -13.51
C PRO A 350 -8.91 14.62 -12.83
N MET A 351 -7.78 13.89 -12.86
CA MET A 351 -6.57 14.36 -12.21
C MET A 351 -6.07 15.63 -12.90
N PRO A 352 -5.73 16.70 -12.14
CA PRO A 352 -5.03 17.85 -12.71
C PRO A 352 -3.81 17.41 -13.50
N TRP A 353 -3.53 18.04 -14.65
CA TRP A 353 -2.53 17.57 -15.62
C TRP A 353 -1.18 17.16 -15.01
N HIS A 354 -0.67 17.92 -14.04
CA HIS A 354 0.62 17.65 -13.39
C HIS A 354 0.57 16.43 -12.45
N ILE A 355 -0.59 16.13 -11.84
CA ILE A 355 -0.84 14.90 -11.09
C ILE A 355 -1.01 13.74 -12.06
N GLY A 356 -1.81 13.93 -13.11
CA GLY A 356 -2.04 12.92 -14.14
C GLY A 356 -0.75 12.43 -14.79
N GLN A 357 0.22 13.32 -15.07
CA GLN A 357 1.51 12.92 -15.64
C GLN A 357 2.34 12.05 -14.69
N ALA A 358 2.51 12.47 -13.43
CA ALA A 358 3.25 11.67 -12.46
C ALA A 358 2.55 10.33 -12.15
N TYR A 359 1.21 10.33 -12.11
CA TYR A 359 0.44 9.11 -11.98
C TYR A 359 0.67 8.15 -13.16
N LYS A 360 0.62 8.64 -14.39
CA LYS A 360 0.89 7.84 -15.59
C LYS A 360 2.30 7.25 -15.60
N VAL A 361 3.30 8.02 -15.19
CA VAL A 361 4.71 7.59 -15.24
C VAL A 361 5.08 6.59 -14.14
N ALA A 362 4.51 6.73 -12.94
CA ALA A 362 4.99 5.98 -11.78
C ALA A 362 3.90 5.47 -10.82
N GLY A 363 2.72 6.09 -10.83
CA GLY A 363 1.66 5.79 -9.86
C GLY A 363 0.68 4.71 -10.30
N ARG A 364 0.40 4.61 -11.61
CA ARG A 364 -0.65 3.73 -12.15
C ARG A 364 -0.31 2.27 -11.90
N GLU A 365 0.83 1.80 -12.36
CA GLU A 365 1.23 0.39 -12.19
C GLU A 365 1.31 0.02 -10.70
N ALA A 366 1.91 0.87 -9.87
CA ALA A 366 2.00 0.64 -8.44
C ALA A 366 0.61 0.53 -7.78
N GLN A 367 -0.32 1.42 -8.14
CA GLN A 367 -1.69 1.38 -7.63
C GLN A 367 -2.44 0.12 -8.08
N HIS A 368 -2.35 -0.22 -9.36
CA HIS A 368 -3.01 -1.39 -9.93
C HIS A 368 -2.47 -2.68 -9.30
N ALA A 369 -1.14 -2.82 -9.22
CA ALA A 369 -0.50 -3.97 -8.59
C ALA A 369 -0.84 -4.09 -7.11
N PHE A 370 -0.85 -2.96 -6.39
CA PHE A 370 -1.21 -2.91 -4.98
C PHE A 370 -2.61 -3.48 -4.70
N TRP A 371 -3.57 -3.25 -5.61
CA TRP A 371 -4.94 -3.77 -5.52
C TRP A 371 -5.17 -5.14 -6.18
N GLY A 372 -4.11 -5.85 -6.59
CA GLY A 372 -4.23 -7.24 -7.07
C GLY A 372 -4.07 -7.43 -8.57
N GLN A 373 -3.85 -6.38 -9.34
CA GLN A 373 -3.61 -6.54 -10.77
C GLN A 373 -2.24 -7.17 -11.07
N GLY A 374 -2.21 -8.07 -12.06
CA GLY A 374 -0.99 -8.69 -12.59
C GLY A 374 -0.55 -9.96 -11.88
N ASP A 375 -1.33 -10.48 -10.92
CA ASP A 375 -1.10 -11.76 -10.22
C ASP A 375 0.27 -11.89 -9.54
N VAL A 376 0.92 -10.75 -9.26
CA VAL A 376 2.20 -10.71 -8.57
C VAL A 376 1.97 -10.50 -7.07
N ALA A 377 1.85 -11.61 -6.33
CA ALA A 377 1.45 -11.60 -4.92
C ALA A 377 2.28 -10.66 -4.03
N ARG A 378 3.61 -10.56 -4.24
CA ARG A 378 4.49 -9.68 -3.44
C ARG A 378 4.17 -8.18 -3.59
N LEU A 379 3.56 -7.77 -4.71
CA LEU A 379 3.20 -6.38 -4.99
C LEU A 379 1.78 -6.05 -4.50
N SER A 380 0.93 -7.04 -4.28
CA SER A 380 -0.48 -6.81 -3.94
C SER A 380 -0.78 -6.96 -2.46
N MET A 381 -1.36 -5.94 -1.83
CA MET A 381 -1.83 -6.05 -0.44
C MET A 381 -2.97 -7.05 -0.30
N LEU A 382 -3.86 -7.17 -1.28
CA LEU A 382 -4.95 -8.15 -1.24
C LEU A 382 -4.41 -9.59 -1.27
N HIS A 383 -3.41 -9.88 -2.11
CA HIS A 383 -2.76 -11.18 -2.10
C HIS A 383 -1.99 -11.44 -0.78
N GLN A 384 -1.33 -10.42 -0.23
CA GLN A 384 -0.68 -10.54 1.07
C GLN A 384 -1.66 -10.81 2.21
N LEU A 385 -2.86 -10.22 2.16
CA LEU A 385 -3.96 -10.54 3.07
C LEU A 385 -4.40 -12.00 2.91
N ALA A 386 -4.61 -12.46 1.68
CA ALA A 386 -5.00 -13.85 1.40
C ALA A 386 -3.96 -14.85 1.93
N LEU A 387 -2.66 -14.61 1.67
CA LEU A 387 -1.57 -15.43 2.17
C LEU A 387 -1.52 -15.48 3.71
N ARG A 388 -1.74 -14.34 4.37
CA ARG A 388 -1.73 -14.27 5.84
C ARG A 388 -2.92 -15.01 6.48
N LEU A 389 -4.05 -15.11 5.76
CA LEU A 389 -5.24 -15.83 6.22
C LEU A 389 -5.23 -17.32 5.87
N GLY A 390 -4.48 -17.73 4.85
CA GLY A 390 -4.44 -19.11 4.38
C GLY A 390 -3.28 -19.95 4.92
N GLY A 391 -2.32 -19.30 5.60
CA GLY A 391 -1.13 -19.93 6.20
C GLY A 391 -1.31 -20.44 7.61
#